data_AF-A0A517VVK8-F1
#
_entry.id   AF-A0A517VVK8-F1
#
_cell.length_a   1.000
_cell.length_b   1.000
_cell.length_c   1.000
_cell.angle_alpha   90.00
_cell.angle_beta   90.00
_cell.angle_gamma   90.00
#
_symmetry.space_group_name_H-M   'P 1'
#
loop_
_entity.id
_entity.type
_entity.pdbx_description
1 polymer ?
#
loop_
_entity_poly.entity_id
_entity_poly.type
_entity_poly.pdbx_seq_one_letter_code
_entity_poly.pdbx_strand_id
1 'polypeptide(L)'
;MIILRNFSIFWSMVLIPMIFCTLAIVHASEPVHSLKIDGLDEAFLEENSQGEYQIVIAGEPLSRMTGAEFSALRDLEIDLRNQKHSDTQSKLHLNALLIAMARIADKPTLMYLHELFESYPERRNDVAEAISWYAKENQRRDADWRILVRSLNVVEGEQAKTVMNVLTKFRRRSNKAQWIRQVILVGLAQDALGQKIASQLLTHWTGVKIDQSTVDKHSPLLIWQKWFSEKYPDEIKPVLPIEDADSRWKFTNLMSELRKRSKDEINLKLGEQSFVKATCVKCHRFGGLGEKVGPDLTSVSRRLQQKEILLATMFPSHFIPEEYPTFTIVTVQGKVLTGMMGAAANRDQLLILTGKGEKHLIDKKDIDEIIPVKKSSMPEGLLNLLSKEEVLQLISFLATLPDGAPQTYRHKSP
;
A
#
# COMPACT_ATOMS: atom_id res chain seq x y z
N MET A 1 15.66 -16.76 102.77
CA MET A 1 14.52 -15.83 102.55
C MET A 1 14.02 -16.10 101.15
N ILE A 2 13.04 -17.00 100.90
CA ILE A 2 11.58 -16.85 101.15
C ILE A 2 11.17 -15.41 100.75
N ILE A 3 10.43 -15.18 99.66
CA ILE A 3 8.97 -15.35 99.56
C ILE A 3 8.52 -15.54 98.09
N LEU A 4 7.58 -16.48 97.91
CA LEU A 4 6.72 -16.74 96.75
C LEU A 4 5.65 -15.63 96.54
N ARG A 5 5.23 -15.36 95.28
CA ARG A 5 3.82 -15.52 94.84
C ARG A 5 3.55 -15.13 93.38
N ASN A 6 2.98 -16.12 92.67
CA ASN A 6 1.94 -16.13 91.63
C ASN A 6 1.75 -14.90 90.72
N PHE A 7 1.67 -15.11 89.41
CA PHE A 7 0.48 -14.73 88.63
C PHE A 7 0.31 -15.58 87.36
N SER A 8 -0.95 -15.71 86.96
CA SER A 8 -1.57 -16.76 86.16
C SER A 8 -1.25 -16.78 84.67
N ILE A 9 -1.43 -17.98 84.13
CA ILE A 9 -1.47 -18.37 82.73
C ILE A 9 -2.61 -17.64 81.99
N PHE A 10 -2.30 -17.01 80.86
CA PHE A 10 -3.26 -16.76 79.79
C PHE A 10 -2.65 -17.21 78.46
N TRP A 11 -3.23 -18.27 77.89
CA TRP A 11 -2.97 -18.70 76.52
C TRP A 11 -3.65 -17.72 75.57
N SER A 12 -2.89 -17.03 74.73
CA SER A 12 -3.38 -16.41 73.49
C SER A 12 -2.75 -17.14 72.31
N MET A 13 -3.52 -18.06 71.73
CA MET A 13 -3.25 -18.62 70.39
C MET A 13 -3.26 -17.48 69.37
N VAL A 14 -2.07 -17.09 68.89
CA VAL A 14 -1.95 -16.35 67.63
C VAL A 14 -1.88 -17.39 66.52
N LEU A 15 -3.01 -17.58 65.83
CA LEU A 15 -3.09 -18.30 64.57
C LEU A 15 -2.30 -17.51 63.52
N ILE A 16 -1.10 -18.00 63.19
CA ILE A 16 -0.37 -17.59 61.99
C ILE A 16 -1.05 -18.31 60.82
N PRO A 17 -1.68 -17.61 59.85
CA PRO A 17 -2.16 -18.29 58.67
C PRO A 17 -0.93 -18.71 57.84
N MET A 18 -0.67 -20.01 57.78
CA MET A 18 0.15 -20.59 56.71
C MET A 18 -0.55 -20.28 55.39
N ILE A 19 -0.08 -19.25 54.70
CA ILE A 19 -0.42 -19.01 53.31
C ILE A 19 0.21 -20.15 52.52
N PHE A 20 -0.59 -21.17 52.20
CA PHE A 20 -0.26 -22.12 51.15
C PHE A 20 -0.16 -21.31 49.86
N CYS A 21 1.07 -21.10 49.41
CA CYS A 21 1.35 -20.64 48.05
C CYS A 21 1.05 -21.83 47.13
N THR A 22 -0.23 -21.99 46.78
CA THR A 22 -0.61 -22.76 45.60
C THR A 22 0.06 -22.08 44.41
N LEU A 23 1.10 -22.72 43.85
CA LEU A 23 1.51 -22.44 42.48
C LEU A 23 0.24 -22.63 41.64
N ALA A 24 -0.38 -21.53 41.26
CA ALA A 24 -1.28 -21.53 40.13
C ALA A 24 -0.41 -21.95 38.95
N ILE A 25 -0.52 -23.21 38.55
CA ILE A 25 -0.19 -23.62 37.19
C ILE A 25 -1.07 -22.73 36.33
N VAL A 26 -0.50 -21.64 35.83
CA VAL A 26 -1.06 -20.89 34.71
C VAL A 26 -1.11 -21.92 33.61
N HIS A 27 -2.28 -22.56 33.44
CA HIS A 27 -2.58 -23.26 32.22
C HIS A 27 -2.47 -22.17 31.16
N ALA A 28 -1.39 -22.21 30.37
CA ALA A 28 -1.34 -21.46 29.14
C ALA A 28 -2.61 -21.85 28.39
N SER A 29 -3.52 -20.89 28.25
CA SER A 29 -4.70 -21.07 27.41
C SER A 29 -4.22 -21.59 26.07
N GLU A 30 -4.81 -22.68 25.57
CA GLU A 30 -4.47 -23.22 24.25
C GLU A 30 -4.50 -22.08 23.22
N PRO A 31 -3.52 -22.03 22.30
CA PRO A 31 -3.45 -20.96 21.32
C PRO A 31 -4.76 -20.91 20.52
N VAL A 32 -5.34 -19.72 20.42
CA VAL A 32 -6.64 -19.50 19.74
C VAL A 32 -6.57 -19.94 18.28
N HIS A 33 -5.39 -19.75 17.66
CA HIS A 33 -5.05 -20.22 16.33
C HIS A 33 -3.63 -20.80 16.33
N SER A 34 -3.46 -21.99 15.76
CA SER A 34 -2.17 -22.66 15.57
C SER A 34 -2.12 -23.30 14.18
N LEU A 35 -1.03 -23.07 13.46
CA LEU A 35 -0.76 -23.66 12.15
C LEU A 35 0.60 -24.36 12.18
N LYS A 36 0.61 -25.65 11.87
CA LYS A 36 1.84 -26.44 11.77
C LYS A 36 2.72 -25.94 10.63
N ILE A 37 4.02 -25.84 10.86
CA ILE A 37 5.01 -25.50 9.84
C ILE A 37 5.61 -26.80 9.31
N ASP A 38 5.21 -27.19 8.10
CA ASP A 38 5.74 -28.40 7.47
C ASP A 38 7.24 -28.29 7.20
N GLY A 39 7.96 -29.41 7.37
CA GLY A 39 9.42 -29.47 7.19
C GLY A 39 10.24 -29.13 8.43
N LEU A 40 9.60 -28.76 9.55
CA LEU A 40 10.24 -28.56 10.85
C LEU A 40 9.53 -29.38 11.94
N ASP A 41 10.29 -29.99 12.84
CA ASP A 41 9.74 -30.76 13.96
C ASP A 41 9.23 -29.84 15.06
N GLU A 42 8.03 -30.13 15.57
CA GLU A 42 7.37 -29.38 16.65
C GLU A 42 7.30 -27.85 16.41
N ALA A 43 7.13 -27.46 15.15
CA ALA A 43 7.11 -26.06 14.73
C ALA A 43 5.70 -25.57 14.38
N PHE A 44 5.30 -24.43 14.95
CA PHE A 44 3.97 -23.85 14.78
C PHE A 44 4.03 -22.33 14.63
N LEU A 45 3.11 -21.78 13.83
CA LEU A 45 2.71 -20.37 13.88
C LEU A 45 1.53 -20.26 14.84
N GLU A 46 1.71 -19.54 15.93
CA GLU A 46 0.73 -19.46 17.02
C GLU A 46 0.39 -18.02 17.38
N GLU A 47 -0.88 -17.79 17.73
CA GLU A 47 -1.33 -16.54 18.32
C GLU A 47 -1.19 -16.59 19.85
N ASN A 48 -0.42 -15.66 20.41
CA ASN A 48 -0.23 -15.57 21.86
C ASN A 48 -1.45 -14.92 22.56
N SER A 49 -1.41 -14.86 23.89
CA SER A 49 -2.50 -14.29 24.72
C SER A 49 -2.75 -12.79 24.50
N GLN A 50 -1.85 -12.08 23.82
CA GLN A 50 -2.00 -10.67 23.45
C GLN A 50 -2.54 -10.49 22.02
N GLY A 51 -2.84 -11.59 21.32
CA GLY A 51 -3.29 -11.59 19.94
C GLY A 51 -2.15 -11.39 18.92
N GLU A 52 -0.90 -11.60 19.33
CA GLU A 52 0.25 -11.47 18.43
C GLU A 52 0.73 -12.83 17.95
N TYR A 53 1.00 -12.94 16.66
CA TYR A 53 1.53 -14.17 16.07
C TYR A 53 3.04 -14.30 16.28
N GLN A 54 3.47 -15.52 16.60
CA GLN A 54 4.88 -15.91 16.78
C GLN A 54 5.15 -17.30 16.19
N ILE A 55 6.40 -17.55 15.83
CA ILE A 55 6.87 -18.88 15.43
C ILE A 55 7.40 -19.56 16.68
N VAL A 56 6.92 -20.77 16.96
CA VAL A 56 7.29 -21.59 18.12
C VAL A 56 7.92 -22.88 17.60
N ILE A 57 9.06 -23.29 18.17
CA ILE A 57 9.71 -24.57 17.87
C ILE A 57 9.99 -25.28 19.20
N ALA A 58 9.55 -26.53 19.33
CA ALA A 58 9.68 -27.32 20.55
C ALA A 58 9.15 -26.60 21.81
N GLY A 59 8.04 -25.86 21.65
CA GLY A 59 7.38 -25.11 22.72
C GLY A 59 7.98 -23.73 23.05
N GLU A 60 9.08 -23.34 22.41
CA GLU A 60 9.76 -22.06 22.68
C GLU A 60 9.65 -21.08 21.49
N PRO A 61 9.43 -19.77 21.73
CA PRO A 61 9.44 -18.76 20.67
C PRO A 61 10.78 -18.69 19.95
N LEU A 62 10.75 -18.77 18.62
CA LEU A 62 11.93 -18.69 17.77
C LEU A 62 12.49 -17.27 17.81
N SER A 63 13.72 -17.13 18.32
CA SER A 63 14.40 -15.83 18.44
C SER A 63 15.46 -15.56 17.36
N ARG A 64 15.91 -16.62 16.66
CA ARG A 64 16.83 -16.57 15.52
C ARG A 64 16.52 -17.72 14.58
N MET A 65 16.68 -17.49 13.29
CA MET A 65 16.31 -18.41 12.25
C MET A 65 17.56 -18.98 11.54
N THR A 66 17.62 -20.30 11.45
CA THR A 66 18.57 -21.02 10.60
C THR A 66 18.17 -20.90 9.13
N GLY A 67 19.08 -21.24 8.21
CA GLY A 67 18.76 -21.28 6.79
C GLY A 67 17.66 -22.30 6.44
N ALA A 68 17.59 -23.42 7.16
CA ALA A 68 16.57 -24.45 6.97
C ALA A 68 15.19 -23.95 7.45
N GLU A 69 15.12 -23.33 8.63
CA GLU A 69 13.90 -22.73 9.16
C GLU A 69 13.37 -21.63 8.25
N PHE A 70 14.27 -20.76 7.75
CA PHE A 70 13.89 -19.74 6.78
C PHE A 70 13.32 -20.34 5.49
N SER A 71 13.92 -21.42 4.97
CA SER A 71 13.40 -22.08 3.77
C SER A 71 12.01 -22.64 4.02
N ALA A 72 11.81 -23.36 5.12
CA ALA A 72 10.51 -23.95 5.47
C ALA A 72 9.42 -22.89 5.63
N LEU A 73 9.71 -21.78 6.31
CA LEU A 73 8.76 -20.67 6.50
C LEU A 73 8.45 -19.96 5.17
N ARG A 74 9.44 -19.80 4.29
CA ARG A 74 9.22 -19.26 2.94
C ARG A 74 8.34 -20.18 2.10
N ASP A 75 8.57 -21.49 2.17
CA ASP A 75 7.81 -22.47 1.41
C ASP A 75 6.35 -22.51 1.92
N LEU A 76 6.13 -22.45 3.24
CA LEU A 76 4.80 -22.28 3.84
C LEU A 76 4.11 -20.99 3.37
N GLU A 77 4.83 -19.87 3.29
CA GLU A 77 4.30 -18.60 2.79
C GLU A 77 3.81 -18.71 1.33
N ILE A 78 4.57 -19.42 0.49
CA ILE A 78 4.22 -19.67 -0.91
C ILE A 78 2.94 -20.53 -0.99
N ASP A 79 2.83 -21.56 -0.16
CA ASP A 79 1.68 -22.45 -0.13
C ASP A 79 0.41 -21.74 0.33
N LEU A 80 0.48 -21.01 1.45
CA LEU A 80 -0.62 -20.17 1.95
C LEU A 80 -1.07 -19.16 0.89
N ARG A 81 -0.13 -18.55 0.17
CA ARG A 81 -0.42 -17.62 -0.92
C ARG A 81 -1.17 -18.29 -2.08
N ASN A 82 -0.83 -19.52 -2.42
CA ASN A 82 -1.51 -20.27 -3.48
C ASN A 82 -2.94 -20.65 -3.07
N GLN A 83 -3.19 -20.86 -1.78
CA GLN A 83 -4.47 -21.30 -1.22
C GLN A 83 -5.39 -20.14 -0.77
N LYS A 84 -4.88 -18.91 -0.64
CA LYS A 84 -5.60 -17.74 -0.08
C LYS A 84 -6.94 -17.39 -0.74
N HIS A 85 -7.18 -17.85 -1.97
CA HIS A 85 -8.42 -17.58 -2.69
C HIS A 85 -9.52 -18.61 -2.39
N SER A 86 -9.14 -19.81 -1.92
CA SER A 86 -10.05 -20.89 -1.55
C SER A 86 -10.24 -21.01 -0.04
N ASP A 87 -9.35 -20.44 0.77
CA ASP A 87 -9.37 -20.56 2.23
C ASP A 87 -9.14 -19.22 2.96
N THR A 88 -10.12 -18.84 3.79
CA THR A 88 -10.07 -17.63 4.62
C THR A 88 -9.00 -17.73 5.71
N GLN A 89 -8.75 -18.94 6.26
CA GLN A 89 -7.72 -19.15 7.28
C GLN A 89 -6.32 -18.95 6.69
N SER A 90 -6.07 -19.49 5.48
CA SER A 90 -4.84 -19.25 4.74
C SER A 90 -4.54 -17.77 4.54
N LYS A 91 -5.57 -16.95 4.27
CA LYS A 91 -5.41 -15.50 4.15
C LYS A 91 -5.02 -14.83 5.48
N LEU A 92 -5.59 -15.26 6.59
CA LEU A 92 -5.25 -14.77 7.93
C LEU A 92 -3.79 -15.13 8.27
N HIS A 93 -3.45 -16.41 8.14
CA HIS A 93 -2.11 -16.93 8.45
C HIS A 93 -1.02 -16.33 7.55
N LEU A 94 -1.34 -15.98 6.30
CA LEU A 94 -0.35 -15.42 5.37
C LEU A 94 0.28 -14.11 5.87
N ASN A 95 -0.52 -13.17 6.39
CA ASN A 95 0.00 -11.92 6.93
C ASN A 95 0.64 -12.13 8.31
N ALA A 96 0.02 -12.96 9.14
CA ALA A 96 0.55 -13.35 10.44
C ALA A 96 1.97 -13.94 10.35
N LEU A 97 2.19 -14.84 9.39
CA LEU A 97 3.48 -15.45 9.12
C LEU A 97 4.54 -14.40 8.75
N LEU A 98 4.22 -13.47 7.85
CA LEU A 98 5.16 -12.40 7.47
C LEU A 98 5.53 -11.51 8.66
N ILE A 99 4.56 -11.16 9.52
CA ILE A 99 4.81 -10.36 10.71
C ILE A 99 5.71 -11.14 11.68
N ALA A 100 5.38 -12.41 11.97
CA ALA A 100 6.18 -13.26 12.86
C ALA A 100 7.62 -13.41 12.36
N MET A 101 7.81 -13.68 11.06
CA MET A 101 9.14 -13.72 10.43
C MET A 101 9.87 -12.38 10.57
N ALA A 102 9.20 -11.25 10.31
CA ALA A 102 9.81 -9.92 10.37
C ALA A 102 10.31 -9.56 11.78
N ARG A 103 9.59 -9.96 12.82
CA ARG A 103 9.94 -9.70 14.22
C ARG A 103 11.21 -10.42 14.67
N ILE A 104 11.47 -11.62 14.12
CA ILE A 104 12.73 -12.37 14.32
C ILE A 104 13.94 -11.59 13.80
N ALA A 105 13.73 -10.62 12.89
CA ALA A 105 14.71 -9.62 12.48
C ALA A 105 15.94 -10.16 11.71
N ASP A 106 15.85 -11.34 11.10
CA ASP A 106 16.95 -11.92 10.33
C ASP A 106 17.11 -11.31 8.93
N LYS A 107 18.36 -11.18 8.49
CA LYS A 107 18.72 -10.56 7.21
C LYS A 107 18.04 -11.23 6.00
N PRO A 108 18.00 -12.57 5.87
CA PRO A 108 17.29 -13.24 4.76
C PRO A 108 15.81 -12.88 4.70
N THR A 109 15.12 -12.87 5.85
CA THR A 109 13.71 -12.46 5.94
C THR A 109 13.51 -11.03 5.45
N LEU A 110 14.35 -10.11 5.89
CA LEU A 110 14.24 -8.72 5.49
C LEU A 110 14.50 -8.54 3.98
N MET A 111 15.43 -9.31 3.40
CA MET A 111 15.64 -9.33 1.95
C MET A 111 14.42 -9.89 1.21
N TYR A 112 13.83 -10.97 1.74
CA TYR A 112 12.63 -11.60 1.19
C TYR A 112 11.43 -10.64 1.20
N LEU A 113 11.20 -9.93 2.30
CA LEU A 113 10.15 -8.92 2.39
C LEU A 113 10.34 -7.81 1.34
N HIS A 114 11.58 -7.35 1.15
CA HIS A 114 11.88 -6.34 0.13
C HIS A 114 11.59 -6.86 -1.28
N GLU A 115 11.99 -8.10 -1.58
CA GLU A 115 11.68 -8.76 -2.85
C GLU A 115 10.16 -8.91 -3.05
N LEU A 116 9.43 -9.31 -2.02
CA LEU A 116 7.98 -9.41 -2.05
C LEU A 116 7.32 -8.07 -2.37
N PHE A 117 7.80 -6.97 -1.75
CA PHE A 117 7.27 -5.63 -2.00
C PHE A 117 7.46 -5.18 -3.46
N GLU A 118 8.64 -5.45 -4.03
CA GLU A 118 8.93 -5.09 -5.43
C GLU A 118 8.17 -5.98 -6.41
N SER A 119 8.03 -7.26 -6.08
CA SER A 119 7.57 -8.26 -7.02
C SER A 119 6.05 -8.48 -7.03
N TYR A 120 5.40 -8.30 -5.89
CA TYR A 120 4.00 -8.65 -5.72
C TYR A 120 3.23 -7.43 -5.21
N PRO A 121 2.70 -6.56 -6.12
CA PRO A 121 1.96 -5.37 -5.74
C PRO A 121 0.86 -5.64 -4.72
N GLU A 122 0.15 -6.75 -4.85
CA GLU A 122 -0.93 -7.17 -3.96
C GLU A 122 -0.48 -7.50 -2.53
N ARG A 123 0.83 -7.65 -2.31
CA ARG A 123 1.45 -7.97 -1.00
C ARG A 123 2.09 -6.77 -0.33
N ARG A 124 2.13 -5.62 -1.00
CA ARG A 124 2.79 -4.42 -0.46
C ARG A 124 2.20 -3.95 0.86
N ASN A 125 0.92 -4.15 1.08
CA ASN A 125 0.25 -3.78 2.34
C ASN A 125 0.75 -4.67 3.48
N ASP A 126 0.70 -5.99 3.29
CA ASP A 126 1.18 -7.00 4.24
C ASP A 126 2.66 -6.80 4.57
N VAL A 127 3.49 -6.60 3.55
CA VAL A 127 4.93 -6.37 3.73
C VAL A 127 5.20 -5.06 4.48
N ALA A 128 4.46 -3.98 4.17
CA ALA A 128 4.63 -2.71 4.86
C ALA A 128 4.25 -2.82 6.35
N GLU A 129 3.22 -3.61 6.66
CA GLU A 129 2.83 -3.93 8.03
C GLU A 129 3.93 -4.73 8.75
N ALA A 130 4.41 -5.82 8.14
CA ALA A 130 5.49 -6.64 8.70
C ALA A 130 6.78 -5.83 8.96
N ILE A 131 7.20 -5.00 8.00
CA ILE A 131 8.36 -4.09 8.17
C ILE A 131 8.10 -3.06 9.27
N SER A 132 6.85 -2.62 9.45
CA SER A 132 6.49 -1.69 10.52
C SER A 132 6.65 -2.32 11.91
N TRP A 133 6.24 -3.58 12.08
CA TRP A 133 6.48 -4.35 13.31
C TRP A 133 7.97 -4.52 13.58
N TYR A 134 8.74 -4.93 12.58
CA TYR A 134 10.19 -4.99 12.68
C TYR A 134 10.77 -3.63 13.13
N ALA A 135 10.42 -2.51 12.48
CA ALA A 135 10.97 -1.19 12.77
C ALA A 135 10.54 -0.60 14.14
N LYS A 136 9.46 -1.14 14.73
CA LYS A 136 8.98 -0.81 16.07
C LYS A 136 9.86 -1.46 17.15
N GLU A 137 10.20 -2.74 16.96
CA GLU A 137 10.90 -3.58 17.95
C GLU A 137 12.42 -3.59 17.76
N ASN A 138 12.89 -3.32 16.54
CA ASN A 138 14.29 -3.46 16.14
C ASN A 138 14.87 -2.17 15.55
N GLN A 139 16.03 -2.29 14.89
CA GLN A 139 16.72 -1.16 14.26
C GLN A 139 15.95 -0.62 13.05
N ARG A 140 15.81 0.69 12.98
CA ARG A 140 15.17 1.41 11.87
C ARG A 140 16.17 1.65 10.74
N ARG A 141 16.10 0.84 9.68
CA ARG A 141 17.04 0.89 8.56
C ARG A 141 16.53 1.82 7.45
N ASP A 142 17.46 2.47 6.76
CA ASP A 142 17.13 3.36 5.65
C ASP A 142 16.40 2.67 4.49
N ALA A 143 16.70 1.39 4.25
CA ALA A 143 16.03 0.61 3.22
C ALA A 143 14.54 0.40 3.57
N ASP A 144 14.22 0.14 4.84
CA ASP A 144 12.84 -0.02 5.31
C ASP A 144 12.05 1.27 5.20
N TRP A 145 12.67 2.40 5.56
CA TRP A 145 12.04 3.71 5.41
C TRP A 145 11.54 3.96 3.97
N ARG A 146 12.34 3.58 2.95
CA ARG A 146 11.96 3.76 1.54
C ARG A 146 10.74 2.93 1.17
N ILE A 147 10.67 1.69 1.65
CA ILE A 147 9.51 0.82 1.43
C ILE A 147 8.28 1.40 2.13
N LEU A 148 8.40 1.79 3.40
CA LEU A 148 7.29 2.35 4.18
C LEU A 148 6.76 3.67 3.59
N VAL A 149 7.62 4.53 3.03
CA VAL A 149 7.16 5.74 2.34
C VAL A 149 6.43 5.40 1.05
N ARG A 150 6.94 4.45 0.25
CA ARG A 150 6.28 4.00 -0.99
C ARG A 150 4.97 3.29 -0.72
N SER A 151 4.85 2.59 0.41
CA SER A 151 3.64 1.87 0.76
C SER A 151 2.48 2.81 1.11
N LEU A 152 2.74 4.09 1.43
CA LEU A 152 1.69 5.10 1.61
C LEU A 152 0.76 5.23 0.40
N ASN A 153 1.17 4.80 -0.80
CA ASN A 153 0.30 4.78 -1.97
C ASN A 153 -0.78 3.68 -1.93
N VAL A 154 -0.60 2.64 -1.11
CA VAL A 154 -1.41 1.42 -1.15
C VAL A 154 -1.99 1.00 0.20
N VAL A 155 -1.39 1.39 1.32
CA VAL A 155 -1.87 1.04 2.66
C VAL A 155 -3.19 1.73 2.99
N GLU A 156 -4.06 1.01 3.68
CA GLU A 156 -5.40 1.45 4.09
C GLU A 156 -5.65 1.02 5.55
N GLY A 157 -6.73 1.52 6.16
CA GLY A 157 -7.17 1.08 7.49
C GLY A 157 -6.06 1.07 8.57
N GLU A 158 -6.00 0.00 9.36
CA GLU A 158 -5.02 -0.16 10.44
C GLU A 158 -3.57 -0.25 9.93
N GLN A 159 -3.33 -0.84 8.75
CA GLN A 159 -1.98 -0.87 8.17
C GLN A 159 -1.48 0.54 7.89
N ALA A 160 -2.33 1.42 7.36
CA ALA A 160 -1.96 2.82 7.13
C ALA A 160 -1.59 3.55 8.41
N LYS A 161 -2.39 3.38 9.48
CA LYS A 161 -2.10 3.96 10.80
C LYS A 161 -0.76 3.46 11.34
N THR A 162 -0.52 2.15 11.24
CA THR A 162 0.71 1.50 11.69
C THR A 162 1.94 2.05 10.97
N VAL A 163 1.90 2.09 9.63
CA VAL A 163 2.98 2.63 8.79
C VAL A 163 3.23 4.10 9.10
N MET A 164 2.18 4.93 9.14
CA MET A 164 2.34 6.37 9.41
C MET A 164 2.94 6.61 10.80
N ASN A 165 2.47 5.90 11.82
CA ASN A 165 2.99 6.01 13.18
C ASN A 165 4.47 5.60 13.24
N VAL A 166 4.85 4.48 12.61
CA VAL A 166 6.24 4.01 12.56
C VAL A 166 7.14 5.00 11.82
N LEU A 167 6.68 5.60 10.71
CA LEU A 167 7.43 6.62 9.98
C LEU A 167 7.76 7.86 10.83
N THR A 168 6.95 8.19 11.86
CA THR A 168 7.29 9.28 12.81
C THR A 168 8.53 8.99 13.65
N LYS A 169 8.88 7.70 13.78
CA LYS A 169 9.97 7.23 14.63
C LYS A 169 11.31 7.17 13.87
N PHE A 170 11.31 7.32 12.54
CA PHE A 170 12.55 7.41 11.76
C PHE A 170 13.16 8.81 11.90
N ARG A 171 14.50 8.87 12.01
CA ARG A 171 15.23 10.14 11.92
C ARG A 171 15.08 10.78 10.54
N ARG A 172 15.01 9.95 9.50
CA ARG A 172 14.82 10.36 8.12
C ARG A 172 13.41 10.93 7.90
N ARG A 173 13.36 12.05 7.18
CA ARG A 173 12.14 12.80 6.85
C ARG A 173 12.01 12.94 5.35
N SER A 174 10.81 13.29 4.87
CA SER A 174 10.57 13.66 3.48
C SER A 174 10.10 15.10 3.39
N ASN A 175 10.69 15.87 2.48
CA ASN A 175 10.25 17.22 2.14
C ASN A 175 9.67 17.32 0.71
N LYS A 176 9.60 16.19 -0.03
CA LYS A 176 9.04 16.20 -1.40
C LYS A 176 7.52 16.37 -1.34
N ALA A 177 6.99 17.27 -2.18
CA ALA A 177 5.56 17.56 -2.25
C ALA A 177 4.72 16.29 -2.47
N GLN A 178 5.13 15.38 -3.36
CA GLN A 178 4.41 14.12 -3.61
C GLN A 178 4.17 13.29 -2.34
N TRP A 179 5.16 13.17 -1.45
CA TRP A 179 5.06 12.33 -0.26
C TRP A 179 4.24 13.00 0.84
N ILE A 180 4.37 14.32 0.95
CA ILE A 180 3.54 15.12 1.85
C ILE A 180 2.07 15.03 1.41
N ARG A 181 1.80 15.20 0.10
CA ARG A 181 0.48 15.04 -0.50
C ARG A 181 -0.09 13.66 -0.16
N GLN A 182 0.71 12.61 -0.33
CA GLN A 182 0.26 11.25 -0.06
C GLN A 182 -0.12 11.02 1.40
N VAL A 183 0.64 11.55 2.36
CA VAL A 183 0.26 11.44 3.79
C VAL A 183 -1.06 12.15 4.07
N ILE A 184 -1.31 13.30 3.45
CA ILE A 184 -2.60 14.00 3.57
C ILE A 184 -3.73 13.14 3.01
N LEU A 185 -3.56 12.57 1.81
CA LEU A 185 -4.57 11.73 1.17
C LEU A 185 -4.88 10.47 1.98
N VAL A 186 -3.85 9.75 2.43
CA VAL A 186 -4.01 8.57 3.29
C VAL A 186 -4.74 8.97 4.56
N GLY A 187 -4.34 10.06 5.20
CA GLY A 187 -5.00 10.56 6.40
C GLY A 187 -6.47 10.93 6.17
N LEU A 188 -6.83 11.54 5.04
CA LEU A 188 -8.22 11.92 4.73
C LEU A 188 -9.13 10.70 4.59
N ALA A 189 -8.57 9.56 4.18
CA ALA A 189 -9.27 8.29 4.09
C ALA A 189 -9.37 7.54 5.44
N GLN A 190 -8.91 8.14 6.56
CA GLN A 190 -8.91 7.52 7.88
C GLN A 190 -9.95 8.13 8.83
N ASP A 191 -10.22 7.39 9.91
CA ASP A 191 -10.94 7.89 11.07
C ASP A 191 -10.17 9.01 11.81
N ALA A 192 -10.78 9.56 12.87
CA ALA A 192 -10.20 10.65 13.65
C ALA A 192 -8.80 10.33 14.22
N LEU A 193 -8.57 9.08 14.63
CA LEU A 193 -7.28 8.64 15.14
C LEU A 193 -6.23 8.62 14.03
N GLY A 194 -6.56 8.05 12.86
CA GLY A 194 -5.64 8.02 11.72
C GLY A 194 -5.33 9.41 11.17
N GLN A 195 -6.30 10.34 11.18
CA GLN A 195 -6.06 11.75 10.83
C GLN A 195 -5.08 12.43 11.80
N LYS A 196 -5.18 12.13 13.09
CA LYS A 196 -4.23 12.62 14.11
C LYS A 196 -2.82 12.06 13.87
N ILE A 197 -2.69 10.77 13.56
CA ILE A 197 -1.40 10.13 13.23
C ILE A 197 -0.79 10.75 11.96
N ALA A 198 -1.59 10.96 10.91
CA ALA A 198 -1.13 11.61 9.69
C ALA A 198 -0.62 13.04 9.96
N SER A 199 -1.34 13.81 10.77
CA SER A 199 -0.93 15.16 11.19
C SER A 199 0.39 15.16 11.99
N GLN A 200 0.59 14.16 12.86
CA GLN A 200 1.86 13.99 13.58
C GLN A 200 3.02 13.66 12.64
N LEU A 201 2.78 12.80 11.63
CA LEU A 201 3.78 12.48 10.61
C LEU A 201 4.15 13.71 9.77
N LEU A 202 3.16 14.48 9.34
CA LEU A 202 3.37 15.73 8.60
C LEU A 202 4.15 16.75 9.44
N THR A 203 3.82 16.89 10.72
CA THR A 203 4.57 17.74 11.67
C THR A 203 6.02 17.28 11.77
N HIS A 204 6.27 15.97 11.93
CA HIS A 204 7.61 15.41 11.99
C HIS A 204 8.40 15.69 10.72
N TRP A 205 7.81 15.44 9.55
CA TRP A 205 8.49 15.59 8.27
C TRP A 205 8.77 17.04 7.89
N THR A 206 7.82 17.94 8.14
CA THR A 206 7.90 19.34 7.69
C THR A 206 8.49 20.27 8.74
N GLY A 207 8.45 19.89 10.02
CA GLY A 207 8.76 20.76 11.17
C GLY A 207 7.67 21.80 11.47
N VAL A 208 6.60 21.86 10.69
CA VAL A 208 5.49 22.81 10.89
C VAL A 208 4.61 22.32 12.02
N LYS A 209 4.36 23.18 13.00
CA LYS A 209 3.40 22.94 14.07
C LYS A 209 2.09 23.61 13.72
N ILE A 210 1.04 22.82 13.57
CA ILE A 210 -0.32 23.34 13.40
C ILE A 210 -0.97 23.39 14.76
N ASP A 211 -1.46 24.56 15.15
CA ASP A 211 -2.22 24.73 16.37
C ASP A 211 -3.54 23.94 16.28
N GLN A 212 -3.69 22.95 17.15
CA GLN A 212 -4.86 22.09 17.18
C GLN A 212 -6.01 22.69 18.00
N SER A 213 -5.81 23.82 18.68
CA SER A 213 -6.86 24.45 19.49
C SER A 213 -7.98 25.11 18.65
N THR A 214 -7.73 25.36 17.36
CA THR A 214 -8.74 25.87 16.42
C THR A 214 -9.51 24.75 15.70
N VAL A 215 -9.26 23.47 16.04
CA VAL A 215 -9.73 22.27 15.32
C VAL A 215 -11.15 21.85 15.71
N ASP A 216 -11.74 22.43 16.75
CA ASP A 216 -13.06 22.05 17.29
C ASP A 216 -14.22 22.13 16.26
N LYS A 217 -13.98 22.66 15.06
CA LYS A 217 -14.94 22.63 13.94
C LYS A 217 -14.46 21.96 12.67
N HIS A 218 -13.16 21.69 12.47
CA HIS A 218 -12.60 21.29 11.16
C HIS A 218 -11.57 20.16 11.34
N SER A 219 -11.60 19.11 10.50
CA SER A 219 -10.60 18.03 10.49
C SER A 219 -9.16 18.59 10.48
N PRO A 220 -8.21 18.06 11.29
CA PRO A 220 -6.82 18.50 11.29
C PRO A 220 -6.17 18.53 9.90
N LEU A 221 -6.63 17.65 9.00
CA LEU A 221 -6.09 17.56 7.65
C LEU A 221 -6.56 18.68 6.73
N LEU A 222 -7.69 19.34 7.00
CA LEU A 222 -8.14 20.48 6.21
C LEU A 222 -7.10 21.62 6.27
N ILE A 223 -6.49 21.84 7.44
CA ILE A 223 -5.43 22.82 7.61
C ILE A 223 -4.17 22.40 6.82
N TRP A 224 -3.83 21.10 6.85
CA TRP A 224 -2.73 20.57 6.03
C TRP A 224 -2.99 20.67 4.53
N GLN A 225 -4.24 20.49 4.07
CA GLN A 225 -4.60 20.69 2.66
C GLN A 225 -4.40 22.14 2.22
N LYS A 226 -4.82 23.10 3.06
CA LYS A 226 -4.62 24.53 2.84
C LYS A 226 -3.13 24.87 2.81
N TRP A 227 -2.38 24.48 3.84
CA TRP A 227 -0.94 24.69 3.92
C TRP A 227 -0.20 24.10 2.72
N PHE A 228 -0.57 22.89 2.29
CA PHE A 228 0.03 22.26 1.13
C PHE A 228 -0.22 23.08 -0.14
N SER A 229 -1.46 23.54 -0.35
CA SER A 229 -1.85 24.29 -1.54
C SER A 229 -1.18 25.67 -1.59
N GLU A 230 -0.92 26.29 -0.42
CA GLU A 230 -0.17 27.54 -0.33
C GLU A 230 1.33 27.33 -0.56
N LYS A 231 1.90 26.23 -0.04
CA LYS A 231 3.33 25.93 -0.16
C LYS A 231 3.72 25.39 -1.54
N TYR A 232 2.84 24.63 -2.17
CA TYR A 232 3.05 23.97 -3.46
C TYR A 232 1.91 24.33 -4.42
N PRO A 233 1.78 25.61 -4.83
CA PRO A 233 0.66 26.07 -5.66
C PRO A 233 0.60 25.39 -7.03
N ASP A 234 1.77 25.00 -7.55
CA ASP A 234 1.89 24.32 -8.83
C ASP A 234 1.70 22.82 -8.74
N GLU A 235 1.43 22.22 -7.57
CA GLU A 235 1.25 20.77 -7.42
C GLU A 235 -0.22 20.34 -7.40
N ILE A 236 -0.45 19.04 -7.67
CA ILE A 236 -1.80 18.48 -7.60
C ILE A 236 -2.32 18.63 -6.16
N LYS A 237 -3.52 19.21 -6.02
CA LYS A 237 -4.13 19.43 -4.70
C LYS A 237 -4.29 18.11 -3.92
N PRO A 238 -4.11 18.12 -2.58
CA PRO A 238 -4.22 16.94 -1.72
C PRO A 238 -5.68 16.65 -1.38
N VAL A 239 -6.54 16.55 -2.39
CA VAL A 239 -7.96 16.22 -2.24
C VAL A 239 -8.18 14.79 -2.70
N LEU A 240 -9.07 14.07 -2.02
CA LEU A 240 -9.50 12.75 -2.47
C LEU A 240 -10.18 12.88 -3.85
N PRO A 241 -10.17 11.82 -4.67
CA PRO A 241 -10.92 11.82 -5.92
C PRO A 241 -12.40 12.10 -5.64
N ILE A 242 -12.98 13.02 -6.42
CA ILE A 242 -14.39 13.38 -6.31
C ILE A 242 -15.16 12.53 -7.32
N GLU A 243 -16.15 11.79 -6.83
CA GLU A 243 -17.10 11.08 -7.67
C GLU A 243 -18.39 11.90 -7.78
N ASP A 244 -18.70 12.39 -8.98
CA ASP A 244 -19.97 13.08 -9.23
C ASP A 244 -21.14 12.18 -8.85
N ALA A 245 -22.19 12.75 -8.25
CA ALA A 245 -23.38 12.02 -7.82
C ALA A 245 -23.97 11.21 -8.98
N ASP A 246 -24.02 11.82 -10.17
CA ASP A 246 -24.56 11.25 -11.40
C ASP A 246 -23.55 10.41 -12.21
N SER A 247 -22.33 10.22 -11.70
CA SER A 247 -21.35 9.35 -12.35
C SER A 247 -21.93 7.95 -12.54
N ARG A 248 -21.89 7.46 -13.78
CA ARG A 248 -22.32 6.11 -14.16
C ARG A 248 -21.59 5.03 -13.37
N TRP A 249 -20.35 5.31 -12.98
CA TRP A 249 -19.48 4.38 -12.27
C TRP A 249 -19.14 4.91 -10.89
N LYS A 250 -19.22 4.02 -9.90
CA LYS A 250 -18.76 4.26 -8.53
C LYS A 250 -17.61 3.30 -8.23
N PHE A 251 -16.50 3.82 -7.74
CA PHE A 251 -15.28 3.06 -7.48
C PHE A 251 -15.54 1.91 -6.50
N THR A 252 -16.24 2.19 -5.41
CA THR A 252 -16.57 1.19 -4.38
C THR A 252 -17.40 0.03 -4.94
N ASN A 253 -18.36 0.33 -5.82
CA ASN A 253 -19.19 -0.69 -6.47
C ASN A 253 -18.36 -1.54 -7.42
N LEU A 254 -17.57 -0.93 -8.31
CA LEU A 254 -16.72 -1.67 -9.24
C LEU A 254 -15.68 -2.52 -8.50
N MET A 255 -15.05 -1.98 -7.44
CA MET A 255 -14.11 -2.74 -6.61
C MET A 255 -14.76 -3.92 -5.91
N SER A 256 -16.00 -3.77 -5.42
CA SER A 256 -16.76 -4.86 -4.79
C SER A 256 -16.99 -6.01 -5.78
N GLU A 257 -17.36 -5.69 -7.02
CA GLU A 257 -17.58 -6.67 -8.10
C GLU A 257 -16.27 -7.34 -8.53
N LEU A 258 -15.21 -6.57 -8.73
CA LEU A 258 -13.88 -7.11 -9.07
C LEU A 258 -13.36 -8.09 -8.01
N ARG A 259 -13.59 -7.79 -6.71
CA ARG A 259 -13.15 -8.65 -5.60
C ARG A 259 -13.90 -9.97 -5.49
N LYS A 260 -15.17 -10.00 -5.93
CA LYS A 260 -16.01 -11.21 -5.88
C LYS A 260 -15.74 -12.17 -7.03
N ARG A 261 -15.04 -11.70 -8.06
CA ARG A 261 -14.85 -12.42 -9.30
C ARG A 261 -13.83 -13.55 -9.16
N SER A 262 -14.20 -14.74 -9.62
CA SER A 262 -13.28 -15.87 -9.73
C SER A 262 -12.38 -15.75 -10.96
N LYS A 263 -11.26 -16.50 -10.96
CA LYS A 263 -10.33 -16.52 -12.11
C LYS A 263 -11.00 -17.04 -13.39
N ASP A 264 -11.93 -17.98 -13.26
CA ASP A 264 -12.59 -18.62 -14.40
C ASP A 264 -13.59 -17.69 -15.10
N GLU A 265 -14.04 -16.63 -14.41
CA GLU A 265 -14.90 -15.59 -14.99
C GLU A 265 -14.12 -14.53 -15.78
N ILE A 266 -12.78 -14.59 -15.80
CA ILE A 266 -11.95 -13.63 -16.54
C ILE A 266 -11.95 -13.99 -18.02
N ASN A 267 -12.55 -13.11 -18.83
CA ASN A 267 -12.56 -13.19 -20.28
C ASN A 267 -11.57 -12.17 -20.86
N LEU A 268 -10.33 -12.61 -21.06
CA LEU A 268 -9.24 -11.75 -21.58
C LEU A 268 -9.56 -11.18 -22.96
N LYS A 269 -10.26 -11.93 -23.82
CA LYS A 269 -10.67 -11.46 -25.15
C LYS A 269 -11.65 -10.29 -25.06
N LEU A 270 -12.64 -10.37 -24.16
CA LEU A 270 -13.57 -9.26 -23.91
C LEU A 270 -12.84 -8.07 -23.28
N GLY A 271 -11.86 -8.31 -22.41
CA GLY A 271 -11.00 -7.27 -21.85
C GLY A 271 -10.18 -6.53 -22.92
N GLU A 272 -9.57 -7.25 -23.86
CA GLU A 272 -8.85 -6.67 -25.00
C GLU A 272 -9.78 -5.85 -25.91
N GLN A 273 -10.96 -6.38 -26.23
CA GLN A 273 -11.99 -5.65 -26.98
C GLN A 273 -12.41 -4.36 -26.26
N SER A 274 -12.56 -4.43 -24.94
CA SER A 274 -12.89 -3.26 -24.10
C SER A 274 -11.77 -2.23 -24.07
N PHE A 275 -10.50 -2.67 -24.10
CA PHE A 275 -9.32 -1.80 -24.19
C PHE A 275 -9.32 -0.99 -25.51
N VAL A 276 -9.71 -1.62 -26.61
CA VAL A 276 -9.88 -0.94 -27.91
C VAL A 276 -11.09 -0.01 -27.89
N LYS A 277 -12.25 -0.50 -27.41
CA LYS A 277 -13.52 0.24 -27.38
C LYS A 277 -13.45 1.50 -26.52
N ALA A 278 -12.76 1.43 -25.38
CA ALA A 278 -12.48 2.59 -24.52
C ALA A 278 -11.36 3.50 -25.07
N THR A 279 -10.84 3.21 -26.27
CA THR A 279 -9.80 3.97 -26.99
C THR A 279 -8.43 4.02 -26.29
N CYS A 280 -8.20 3.18 -25.29
CA CYS A 280 -6.92 3.12 -24.57
C CYS A 280 -5.74 2.82 -25.52
N VAL A 281 -5.99 2.00 -26.54
CA VAL A 281 -5.07 1.62 -27.62
C VAL A 281 -4.44 2.81 -28.38
N LYS A 282 -5.11 3.99 -28.39
CA LYS A 282 -4.60 5.19 -29.07
C LYS A 282 -3.34 5.77 -28.41
N CYS A 283 -3.17 5.51 -27.12
CA CYS A 283 -2.10 6.09 -26.31
C CYS A 283 -1.22 5.02 -25.66
N HIS A 284 -1.83 3.92 -25.24
CA HIS A 284 -1.18 2.87 -24.48
C HIS A 284 -1.00 1.61 -25.31
N ARG A 285 0.10 0.91 -25.01
CA ARG A 285 0.38 -0.41 -25.53
C ARG A 285 0.12 -1.46 -24.48
N PHE A 286 -0.42 -2.59 -24.90
CA PHE A 286 -0.52 -3.81 -24.12
C PHE A 286 -0.13 -5.00 -24.99
N GLY A 287 0.99 -5.66 -24.67
CA GLY A 287 1.60 -6.65 -25.54
C GLY A 287 2.01 -6.04 -26.89
N GLY A 288 1.49 -6.61 -27.98
CA GLY A 288 1.69 -6.11 -29.35
C GLY A 288 0.66 -5.06 -29.80
N LEU A 289 -0.36 -4.77 -29.00
CA LEU A 289 -1.49 -3.93 -29.39
C LEU A 289 -1.32 -2.48 -28.88
N GLY A 290 -1.50 -1.50 -29.76
CA GLY A 290 -1.57 -0.08 -29.43
C GLY A 290 -0.27 0.71 -29.55
N GLU A 291 -0.34 1.97 -29.12
CA GLU A 291 0.73 2.96 -29.30
C GLU A 291 1.62 3.09 -28.05
N LYS A 292 2.83 3.64 -28.21
CA LYS A 292 3.79 3.87 -27.10
C LYS A 292 3.93 5.34 -26.72
N VAL A 293 2.81 6.07 -26.66
CA VAL A 293 2.87 7.50 -26.32
C VAL A 293 2.66 7.72 -24.82
N GLY A 294 1.68 7.04 -24.24
CA GLY A 294 1.55 6.90 -22.80
C GLY A 294 2.36 5.72 -22.25
N PRO A 295 2.32 5.50 -20.92
CA PRO A 295 2.96 4.35 -20.28
C PRO A 295 2.60 3.02 -20.94
N ASP A 296 3.60 2.16 -21.15
CA ASP A 296 3.36 0.78 -21.54
C ASP A 296 2.63 0.03 -20.42
N LEU A 297 1.44 -0.48 -20.73
CA LEU A 297 0.58 -1.18 -19.78
C LEU A 297 0.79 -2.69 -19.78
N THR A 298 1.64 -3.24 -20.67
CA THR A 298 1.92 -4.68 -20.78
C THR A 298 2.26 -5.33 -19.44
N SER A 299 2.98 -4.62 -18.57
CA SER A 299 3.39 -5.11 -17.24
C SER A 299 2.80 -4.30 -16.09
N VAL A 300 1.67 -3.61 -16.31
CA VAL A 300 1.07 -2.77 -15.28
C VAL A 300 0.66 -3.57 -14.04
N SER A 301 0.23 -4.82 -14.20
CA SER A 301 -0.07 -5.78 -13.12
C SER A 301 1.12 -6.10 -12.20
N ARG A 302 2.36 -5.87 -12.66
CA ARG A 302 3.58 -5.99 -11.82
C ARG A 302 3.91 -4.71 -11.08
N ARG A 303 3.35 -3.57 -11.51
CA ARG A 303 3.63 -2.25 -10.96
C ARG A 303 2.54 -1.80 -10.01
N LEU A 304 1.28 -2.12 -10.30
CA LEU A 304 0.09 -1.61 -9.63
C LEU A 304 -0.84 -2.76 -9.24
N GLN A 305 -1.47 -2.62 -8.08
CA GLN A 305 -2.61 -3.45 -7.67
C GLN A 305 -3.83 -3.18 -8.56
N GLN A 306 -4.75 -4.15 -8.64
CA GLN A 306 -6.00 -3.99 -9.39
C GLN A 306 -6.79 -2.72 -9.00
N LYS A 307 -6.79 -2.37 -7.71
CA LYS A 307 -7.43 -1.14 -7.21
C LYS A 307 -6.77 0.12 -7.73
N GLU A 308 -5.44 0.13 -7.83
CA GLU A 308 -4.66 1.27 -8.33
C GLU A 308 -4.87 1.45 -9.83
N ILE A 309 -4.98 0.34 -10.58
CA ILE A 309 -5.33 0.35 -12.01
C ILE A 309 -6.72 0.97 -12.20
N LEU A 310 -7.74 0.54 -11.44
CA LEU A 310 -9.07 1.13 -11.53
C LEU A 310 -9.06 2.62 -11.16
N LEU A 311 -8.39 2.98 -10.07
CA LEU A 311 -8.30 4.36 -9.60
C LEU A 311 -7.65 5.27 -10.65
N ALA A 312 -6.52 4.85 -11.23
CA ALA A 312 -5.82 5.59 -12.28
C ALA A 312 -6.66 5.71 -13.57
N THR A 313 -7.51 4.71 -13.85
CA THR A 313 -8.40 4.72 -15.01
C THR A 313 -9.59 5.66 -14.82
N MET A 314 -10.16 5.71 -13.61
CA MET A 314 -11.30 6.56 -13.28
C MET A 314 -10.88 8.03 -13.05
N PHE A 315 -9.72 8.25 -12.43
CA PHE A 315 -9.23 9.57 -12.02
C PHE A 315 -7.81 9.82 -12.53
N PRO A 316 -7.60 9.90 -13.86
CA PRO A 316 -6.27 9.99 -14.45
C PRO A 316 -5.46 11.22 -13.98
N SER A 317 -6.14 12.30 -13.59
CA SER A 317 -5.50 13.52 -13.07
C SER A 317 -5.08 13.43 -11.60
N HIS A 318 -5.49 12.38 -10.87
CA HIS A 318 -5.16 12.24 -9.44
C HIS A 318 -3.71 11.79 -9.21
N PHE A 319 -3.12 11.10 -10.19
CA PHE A 319 -1.71 10.70 -10.19
C PHE A 319 -1.16 10.78 -11.61
N ILE A 320 -0.25 11.74 -11.84
CA ILE A 320 0.41 11.96 -13.13
C ILE A 320 1.88 11.60 -12.95
N PRO A 321 2.38 10.53 -13.60
CA PRO A 321 3.79 10.19 -13.54
C PRO A 321 4.66 11.30 -14.11
N GLU A 322 5.81 11.57 -13.49
CA GLU A 322 6.74 12.63 -13.92
C GLU A 322 7.29 12.38 -15.33
N GLU A 323 7.31 11.13 -15.78
CA GLU A 323 7.79 10.73 -17.11
C GLU A 323 6.79 11.03 -18.24
N TYR A 324 5.53 11.33 -17.90
CA TYR A 324 4.47 11.62 -18.87
C TYR A 324 3.80 12.97 -18.56
N PRO A 325 4.58 14.07 -18.54
CA PRO A 325 4.04 15.39 -18.24
C PRO A 325 3.12 15.87 -19.37
N THR A 326 2.09 16.63 -18.97
CA THR A 326 1.14 17.25 -19.88
C THR A 326 1.46 18.73 -20.00
N PHE A 327 1.39 19.24 -21.22
CA PHE A 327 1.66 20.64 -21.54
C PHE A 327 0.54 21.23 -22.37
N THR A 328 0.34 22.53 -22.22
CA THR A 328 -0.41 23.37 -23.14
C THR A 328 0.58 24.16 -23.98
N ILE A 329 0.46 24.03 -25.30
CA ILE A 329 1.22 24.79 -26.29
C ILE A 329 0.29 25.86 -26.85
N VAL A 330 0.74 27.11 -26.78
CA VAL A 330 0.11 28.24 -27.46
C VAL A 330 1.00 28.59 -28.65
N THR A 331 0.43 28.60 -29.84
CA THR A 331 1.15 29.00 -31.06
C THR A 331 1.06 30.51 -31.28
N VAL A 332 1.99 31.07 -32.06
CA VAL A 332 1.97 32.49 -32.47
C VAL A 332 0.69 32.90 -33.22
N GLN A 333 -0.05 31.94 -33.77
CA GLN A 333 -1.33 32.13 -34.45
C GLN A 333 -2.54 32.01 -33.50
N GLY A 334 -2.31 31.91 -32.18
CA GLY A 334 -3.34 31.77 -31.15
C GLY A 334 -3.96 30.37 -31.01
N LYS A 335 -3.49 29.37 -31.78
CA LYS A 335 -3.94 27.97 -31.59
C LYS A 335 -3.43 27.43 -30.25
N VAL A 336 -4.31 26.80 -29.48
CA VAL A 336 -4.00 26.17 -28.19
C VAL A 336 -4.15 24.66 -28.31
N LEU A 337 -3.10 23.92 -27.94
CA LEU A 337 -3.08 22.46 -27.94
C LEU A 337 -2.60 21.94 -26.59
N THR A 338 -3.36 21.01 -25.99
CA THR A 338 -2.98 20.39 -24.72
C THR A 338 -2.75 18.90 -24.91
N GLY A 339 -1.64 18.40 -24.40
CA GLY A 339 -1.23 17.02 -24.61
C GLY A 339 0.16 16.67 -24.07
N MET A 340 0.59 15.45 -24.33
CA MET A 340 1.95 15.00 -24.03
C MET A 340 2.89 15.38 -25.16
N MET A 341 4.07 15.92 -24.82
CA MET A 341 5.12 16.19 -25.79
C MET A 341 5.86 14.90 -26.13
N GLY A 342 6.12 14.70 -27.42
CA GLY A 342 6.91 13.59 -27.95
C GLY A 342 8.05 14.08 -28.84
N ALA A 343 8.99 13.18 -29.13
CA ALA A 343 10.03 13.46 -30.11
C ALA A 343 9.43 13.48 -31.53
N ALA A 344 9.73 14.53 -32.29
CA ALA A 344 9.50 14.58 -33.72
C ALA A 344 10.73 14.04 -34.48
N ALA A 345 10.53 13.54 -35.71
CA ALA A 345 11.64 13.12 -36.56
C ALA A 345 12.53 14.31 -36.97
N ASN A 346 11.92 15.47 -37.20
CA ASN A 346 12.61 16.73 -37.44
C ASN A 346 12.94 17.43 -36.10
N ARG A 347 14.19 17.85 -35.92
CA ARG A 347 14.66 18.54 -34.71
C ARG A 347 14.07 19.94 -34.52
N ASP A 348 13.60 20.58 -35.59
CA ASP A 348 12.96 21.90 -35.54
C ASP A 348 11.47 21.83 -35.27
N GLN A 349 10.94 20.61 -35.12
CA GLN A 349 9.54 20.35 -34.80
C GLN A 349 9.38 19.77 -33.40
N LEU A 350 8.19 19.94 -32.86
CA LEU A 350 7.71 19.30 -31.67
C LEU A 350 6.45 18.50 -32.01
N LEU A 351 6.37 17.27 -31.50
CA LEU A 351 5.16 16.47 -31.57
C LEU A 351 4.35 16.69 -30.29
N ILE A 352 3.07 17.01 -30.42
CA ILE A 352 2.11 16.95 -29.30
C ILE A 352 1.05 15.90 -29.59
N LEU A 353 0.83 15.00 -28.62
CA LEU A 353 -0.29 14.05 -28.63
C LEU A 353 -1.40 14.57 -27.72
N THR A 354 -2.55 14.91 -28.31
CA THR A 354 -3.72 15.36 -27.54
C THR A 354 -4.43 14.18 -26.88
N GLY A 355 -5.27 14.45 -25.87
CA GLY A 355 -6.09 13.41 -25.23
C GLY A 355 -7.05 12.67 -26.17
N LYS A 356 -7.33 13.21 -27.37
CA LYS A 356 -8.12 12.51 -28.41
C LYS A 356 -7.32 11.45 -29.18
N GLY A 357 -6.00 11.37 -28.94
CA GLY A 357 -5.05 10.55 -29.67
C GLY A 357 -4.57 11.19 -30.98
N GLU A 358 -4.72 12.50 -31.14
CA GLU A 358 -4.29 13.22 -32.35
C GLU A 358 -2.84 13.67 -32.20
N LYS A 359 -2.02 13.37 -33.21
CA LYS A 359 -0.61 13.78 -33.31
C LYS A 359 -0.51 15.07 -34.12
N HIS A 360 -0.03 16.15 -33.50
CA HIS A 360 0.23 17.42 -34.19
C HIS A 360 1.73 17.70 -34.20
N LEU A 361 2.30 17.94 -35.37
CA LEU A 361 3.66 18.45 -35.52
C LEU A 361 3.61 19.97 -35.61
N ILE A 362 4.39 20.64 -34.77
CA ILE A 362 4.44 22.10 -34.69
C ILE A 362 5.88 22.52 -34.87
N ASP A 363 6.16 23.43 -35.80
CA ASP A 363 7.49 24.03 -35.92
C ASP A 363 7.77 24.86 -34.66
N LYS A 364 8.96 24.70 -34.07
CA LYS A 364 9.34 25.39 -32.82
C LYS A 364 9.29 26.91 -32.94
N LYS A 365 9.52 27.46 -34.14
CA LYS A 365 9.42 28.89 -34.45
C LYS A 365 7.98 29.43 -34.33
N ASP A 366 6.99 28.56 -34.44
CA ASP A 366 5.56 28.91 -34.38
C ASP A 366 4.98 28.73 -32.97
N ILE A 367 5.81 28.33 -32.00
CA ILE A 367 5.42 28.20 -30.59
C ILE A 367 5.67 29.53 -29.89
N ASP A 368 4.62 30.05 -29.25
CA ASP A 368 4.67 31.25 -28.41
C ASP A 368 4.94 30.86 -26.95
N GLU A 369 4.15 29.93 -26.39
CA GLU A 369 4.28 29.48 -25.01
C GLU A 369 4.15 27.96 -24.86
N ILE A 370 4.87 27.39 -23.88
CA ILE A 370 4.72 26.02 -23.41
C ILE A 370 4.49 26.06 -21.90
N ILE A 371 3.29 25.66 -21.48
CA ILE A 371 2.84 25.76 -20.09
C ILE A 371 2.67 24.34 -19.52
N PRO A 372 3.38 23.95 -18.45
CA PRO A 372 3.14 22.67 -17.79
C PRO A 372 1.77 22.65 -17.10
N VAL A 373 1.08 21.52 -17.17
CA VAL A 373 -0.27 21.37 -16.61
C VAL A 373 -0.32 20.19 -15.66
N LYS A 374 -0.84 20.40 -14.44
CA LYS A 374 -1.14 19.33 -13.47
C LYS A 374 -2.50 18.68 -13.71
N LYS A 375 -2.79 18.39 -14.98
CA LYS A 375 -3.96 17.64 -15.44
C LYS A 375 -3.47 16.59 -16.42
N SER A 376 -3.98 15.37 -16.31
CA SER A 376 -3.53 14.29 -17.18
C SER A 376 -3.99 14.51 -18.62
N SER A 377 -3.15 14.11 -19.58
CA SER A 377 -3.55 14.01 -20.98
C SER A 377 -4.50 12.83 -21.25
N MET A 378 -4.54 11.85 -20.34
CA MET A 378 -5.51 10.75 -20.42
C MET A 378 -6.92 11.31 -20.16
N PRO A 379 -7.89 11.13 -21.09
CA PRO A 379 -9.24 11.64 -20.90
C PRO A 379 -9.95 10.99 -19.70
N GLU A 380 -10.79 11.78 -19.04
CA GLU A 380 -11.74 11.27 -18.05
C GLU A 380 -12.95 10.64 -18.75
N GLY A 381 -13.65 9.74 -18.06
CA GLY A 381 -14.90 9.16 -18.55
C GLY A 381 -14.76 8.10 -19.65
N LEU A 382 -13.55 7.61 -19.97
CA LEU A 382 -13.35 6.56 -20.99
C LEU A 382 -14.16 5.29 -20.71
N LEU A 383 -14.37 4.94 -19.44
CA LEU A 383 -15.19 3.79 -19.04
C LEU A 383 -16.67 3.97 -19.40
N ASN A 384 -17.16 5.19 -19.67
CA ASN A 384 -18.56 5.43 -20.04
C ASN A 384 -18.91 4.86 -21.43
N LEU A 385 -17.91 4.50 -22.24
CA LEU A 385 -18.09 3.81 -23.51
C LEU A 385 -18.40 2.32 -23.35
N LEU A 386 -18.22 1.78 -22.15
CA LEU A 386 -18.29 0.36 -21.85
C LEU A 386 -19.59 0.00 -21.10
N SER A 387 -19.96 -1.27 -21.15
CA SER A 387 -20.91 -1.89 -20.20
C SER A 387 -20.20 -2.23 -18.88
N LYS A 388 -20.96 -2.55 -17.83
CA LYS A 388 -20.37 -2.93 -16.53
C LYS A 388 -19.43 -4.12 -16.70
N GLU A 389 -19.87 -5.13 -17.44
CA GLU A 389 -19.09 -6.33 -17.71
C GLU A 389 -17.80 -6.03 -18.48
N GLU A 390 -17.88 -5.19 -19.51
CA GLU A 390 -16.70 -4.72 -20.27
C GLU A 390 -15.71 -3.97 -19.37
N VAL A 391 -16.18 -3.14 -18.42
CA VAL A 391 -15.30 -2.46 -17.44
C VAL A 391 -14.59 -3.49 -16.56
N LEU A 392 -15.32 -4.45 -16.01
CA LEU A 392 -14.72 -5.46 -15.13
C LEU A 392 -13.68 -6.30 -15.88
N GLN A 393 -13.97 -6.68 -17.13
CA GLN A 393 -13.02 -7.44 -17.95
C GLN A 393 -11.82 -6.61 -18.39
N LEU A 394 -11.99 -5.31 -18.68
CA LEU A 394 -10.87 -4.42 -18.98
C LEU A 394 -9.89 -4.35 -17.80
N ILE A 395 -10.38 -4.15 -16.59
CA ILE A 395 -9.53 -4.05 -15.41
C ILE A 395 -8.88 -5.39 -15.08
N SER A 396 -9.61 -6.51 -15.21
CA SER A 396 -9.03 -7.86 -15.07
C SER A 396 -7.95 -8.12 -16.11
N PHE A 397 -8.18 -7.75 -17.37
CA PHE A 397 -7.20 -7.87 -18.46
C PHE A 397 -5.90 -7.10 -18.14
N LEU A 398 -6.01 -5.83 -17.72
CA LEU A 398 -4.84 -5.03 -17.30
C LEU A 398 -4.16 -5.58 -16.04
N ALA A 399 -4.91 -6.25 -15.16
CA ALA A 399 -4.38 -6.91 -13.97
C ALA A 399 -3.73 -8.28 -14.26
N THR A 400 -3.71 -8.73 -15.51
CA THR A 400 -2.94 -9.92 -15.94
C THR A 400 -1.66 -9.54 -16.67
N LEU A 401 -0.73 -10.48 -16.77
CA LEU A 401 0.43 -10.35 -17.65
C LEU A 401 0.09 -11.09 -18.96
N PRO A 402 0.20 -10.47 -20.14
CA PRO A 402 -0.17 -11.13 -21.39
C PRO A 402 0.72 -12.35 -21.68
N ASP A 403 0.15 -13.34 -22.35
CA ASP A 403 0.89 -14.52 -22.80
C ASP A 403 2.04 -14.12 -23.73
N GLY A 404 3.21 -14.74 -23.53
CA GLY A 404 4.41 -14.39 -24.29
C GLY A 404 5.05 -13.05 -23.91
N ALA A 405 4.59 -12.36 -22.85
CA ALA A 405 5.29 -11.19 -22.33
C ALA A 405 6.79 -11.52 -22.10
N PRO A 406 7.72 -10.68 -22.60
CA PRO A 406 9.16 -10.90 -22.45
C PRO A 406 9.55 -11.26 -21.01
N GLN A 407 10.56 -12.13 -20.85
CA GLN A 407 11.06 -12.50 -19.52
C GLN A 407 11.51 -11.28 -18.69
N THR A 408 11.87 -10.17 -19.33
CA THR A 408 12.15 -8.90 -18.65
C THR A 408 10.96 -8.35 -17.85
N TYR A 409 9.74 -8.81 -18.14
CA TYR A 409 8.51 -8.49 -17.40
C TYR A 409 8.08 -9.59 -16.42
N ARG A 410 8.78 -10.74 -16.38
CA ARG A 410 8.58 -11.81 -15.38
C ARG A 410 9.55 -11.58 -14.23
N HIS A 411 9.14 -11.86 -12.99
CA HIS A 411 10.11 -11.91 -11.89
C HIS A 411 11.13 -12.99 -12.23
N LYS A 412 12.41 -12.64 -12.13
CA LYS A 412 13.43 -13.65 -11.91
C LYS A 412 13.26 -14.04 -10.44
N SER A 413 12.69 -15.21 -10.18
CA SER A 413 12.94 -15.85 -8.89
C SER A 413 14.46 -15.99 -8.76
N PRO A 414 15.08 -15.54 -7.66
CA PRO A 414 16.51 -15.68 -7.45
C PRO A 414 16.97 -17.14 -7.52
#